data_AF-T0Y0F0-F1
#
_entry.id   AF-T0Y0F0-F1
#
_cell.length_a   1.000
_cell.length_b   1.000
_cell.length_c   1.000
_cell.angle_alpha   90.00
_cell.angle_beta   90.00
_cell.angle_gamma   90.00
#
_symmetry.space_group_name_H-M   'P 1'
#
loop_
_entity.id
_entity.type
_entity.pdbx_description
1 polymer ?
#
loop_
_entity_poly.entity_id
_entity_poly.type
_entity_poly.pdbx_seq_one_letter_code
_entity_poly.pdbx_strand_id
1 'polypeptide(L)'
;MIRHLDAEIDHLKGHITEMGNMVDLQMKEATEALMERDPVKARGVIDRDHQVNAMEVGIDEDCVRMIALHQPEARISASSSPP
;
A
#
# COMPACT_ATOMS: atom_id res chain seq x y z
N MET A 1 -6.35 -10.84 22.96
CA MET A 1 -5.30 -9.89 22.58
C MET A 1 -4.48 -10.44 21.41
N ILE A 2 -3.80 -11.58 21.53
CA ILE A 2 -3.02 -12.20 20.43
C ILE A 2 -3.84 -12.41 19.15
N ARG A 3 -5.07 -12.96 19.26
CA ARG A 3 -5.96 -13.20 18.09
C ARG A 3 -6.38 -11.95 17.32
N HIS A 4 -6.35 -10.77 17.93
CA HIS A 4 -6.72 -9.52 17.24
C HIS A 4 -5.57 -9.02 16.38
N LEU A 5 -4.35 -9.07 16.93
CA LEU A 5 -3.13 -8.75 16.20
C LEU A 5 -2.92 -9.70 15.02
N ASP A 6 -3.16 -11.01 15.21
CA ASP A 6 -3.07 -11.99 14.11
C ASP A 6 -4.02 -11.64 12.96
N ALA A 7 -5.26 -11.21 13.28
CA ALA A 7 -6.25 -10.81 12.29
C ALA A 7 -5.87 -9.49 11.58
N GLU A 8 -5.31 -8.51 12.29
CA GLU A 8 -4.78 -7.27 11.70
C GLU A 8 -3.60 -7.56 10.76
N ILE A 9 -2.69 -8.45 11.16
CA ILE A 9 -1.56 -8.88 10.34
C ILE A 9 -2.05 -9.60 9.07
N ASP A 10 -3.03 -10.49 9.19
CA ASP A 10 -3.57 -11.20 8.02
C ASP A 10 -4.33 -10.26 7.07
N HIS A 11 -5.02 -9.25 7.60
CA HIS A 11 -5.62 -8.19 6.80
C HIS A 11 -4.57 -7.37 6.03
N LEU A 12 -3.49 -6.97 6.72
CA LEU A 12 -2.38 -6.24 6.12
C LEU A 12 -1.69 -7.04 5.00
N LYS A 13 -1.47 -8.35 5.21
CA LYS A 13 -0.96 -9.24 4.15
C LYS A 13 -1.89 -9.30 2.95
N GLY A 14 -3.21 -9.30 3.18
CA GLY A 14 -4.22 -9.24 2.14
C GLY A 14 -4.06 -7.98 1.28
N HIS A 15 -3.97 -6.81 1.91
CA HIS A 15 -3.75 -5.54 1.22
C HIS A 15 -2.44 -5.52 0.41
N ILE A 16 -1.34 -6.00 0.99
CA ILE A 16 -0.04 -6.09 0.29
C ILE A 16 -0.15 -7.00 -0.93
N THR A 17 -0.87 -8.13 -0.80
CA THR A 17 -1.07 -9.06 -1.92
C THR A 17 -1.89 -8.42 -3.04
N GLU A 18 -2.95 -7.69 -2.69
CA GLU A 18 -3.79 -6.98 -3.66
C GLU A 18 -3.00 -5.88 -4.40
N MET A 19 -2.22 -5.08 -3.67
CA MET A 19 -1.32 -4.09 -4.26
C MET A 19 -0.31 -4.75 -5.20
N GLY A 20 0.29 -5.87 -4.78
CA GLY A 20 1.23 -6.63 -5.60
C GLY A 20 0.63 -7.15 -6.90
N ASN A 21 -0.61 -7.67 -6.86
CA ASN A 21 -1.34 -8.11 -8.06
C ASN A 21 -1.58 -6.95 -9.03
N MET A 22 -1.89 -5.76 -8.51
CA MET A 22 -2.09 -4.58 -9.34
C MET A 22 -0.78 -4.13 -10.00
N VAL A 23 0.32 -4.10 -9.25
CA VAL A 23 1.65 -3.78 -9.79
C VAL A 23 2.05 -4.77 -10.87
N ASP A 24 1.82 -6.07 -10.67
CA ASP A 24 2.13 -7.11 -11.66
C ASP A 24 1.35 -6.91 -12.97
N LEU A 25 0.06 -6.58 -12.86
CA LEU A 25 -0.77 -6.23 -14.02
C LEU A 25 -0.23 -5.01 -14.76
N GLN A 26 0.05 -3.92 -14.03
CA GLN A 26 0.57 -2.68 -14.63
C GLN A 26 1.94 -2.89 -15.30
N MET A 27 2.81 -3.70 -14.70
CA MET A 27 4.11 -4.07 -15.26
C MET A 27 3.96 -4.85 -16.57
N LYS A 28 3.03 -5.80 -16.62
CA LYS A 28 2.72 -6.55 -17.84
C LYS A 28 2.20 -5.62 -18.93
N GLU A 29 1.24 -4.76 -18.61
CA GLU A 29 0.68 -3.80 -19.55
C GLU A 29 1.73 -2.80 -20.07
N ALA A 30 2.65 -2.34 -19.22
CA ALA A 30 3.76 -1.48 -19.60
C ALA A 30 4.71 -2.16 -20.58
N THR A 31 5.03 -3.43 -20.32
CA THR A 31 5.88 -4.24 -21.19
C THR A 31 5.23 -4.43 -22.56
N GLU A 32 3.94 -4.78 -22.58
CA GLU A 32 3.19 -4.90 -23.83
C GLU A 32 3.12 -3.57 -24.59
N ALA A 33 2.84 -2.46 -23.92
CA ALA A 33 2.81 -1.13 -24.54
C ALA A 33 4.14 -0.76 -25.20
N LEU A 34 5.27 -1.11 -24.56
CA LEU A 34 6.60 -0.90 -25.10
C LEU A 34 6.85 -1.77 -26.34
N MET A 35 6.51 -3.06 -26.28
CA MET A 35 6.69 -4.00 -27.39
C MET A 35 5.84 -3.61 -28.61
N GLU A 36 4.61 -3.17 -28.38
CA GLU A 36 3.65 -2.76 -29.41
C GLU A 36 3.87 -1.32 -29.91
N ARG A 37 4.74 -0.56 -29.23
CA ARG A 37 4.93 0.89 -29.43
C ARG A 37 3.61 1.65 -29.36
N ASP A 38 2.75 1.28 -28.41
CA ASP A 38 1.44 1.88 -28.20
C ASP A 38 1.50 2.97 -27.10
N PRO A 39 1.51 4.26 -27.47
CA PRO A 39 1.56 5.35 -26.50
C PRO A 39 0.26 5.52 -25.71
N VAL A 40 -0.88 5.04 -26.22
CA VAL A 40 -2.17 5.12 -25.53
C VAL A 40 -2.20 4.13 -24.39
N LYS A 41 -1.75 2.90 -24.63
CA LYS A 41 -1.62 1.87 -23.59
C LYS A 41 -0.61 2.29 -22.52
N ALA A 42 0.54 2.83 -22.92
CA ALA A 42 1.53 3.36 -22.00
C ALA A 42 0.96 4.50 -21.13
N ARG A 43 0.19 5.43 -21.73
CA ARG A 43 -0.49 6.49 -20.99
C ARG A 43 -1.46 5.92 -19.96
N GLY A 44 -2.24 4.92 -20.34
CA GLY A 44 -3.17 4.25 -19.43
C GLY A 44 -2.48 3.63 -18.21
N VAL A 45 -1.29 3.06 -18.37
CA VAL A 45 -0.50 2.55 -17.23
C VAL A 45 -0.06 3.69 -16.32
N ILE A 46 0.53 4.75 -16.88
CA ILE A 46 0.96 5.94 -16.11
C ILE A 46 -0.21 6.54 -15.34
N ASP A 47 -1.36 6.66 -15.98
CA ASP A 47 -2.54 7.26 -15.38
C ASP A 47 -3.12 6.36 -14.26
N ARG A 48 -2.78 5.07 -14.18
CA ARG A 48 -3.23 4.15 -13.11
C ARG A 48 -2.23 3.95 -11.98
N ASP A 49 -1.00 4.45 -12.12
CA ASP A 49 0.04 4.36 -11.09
C ASP A 49 -0.41 4.93 -9.73
N HIS A 50 -1.21 6.00 -9.74
CA HIS A 50 -1.76 6.61 -8.53
C HIS A 50 -2.57 5.66 -7.65
N GLN A 51 -3.13 4.58 -8.22
CA GLN A 51 -3.87 3.58 -7.46
C GLN A 51 -2.94 2.76 -6.56
N VAL A 52 -1.74 2.44 -7.05
CA VAL A 52 -0.69 1.77 -6.27
C VAL A 52 -0.22 2.69 -5.14
N ASN A 53 0.03 3.97 -5.43
CA ASN A 53 0.42 4.96 -4.43
C ASN A 53 -0.65 5.11 -3.33
N ALA A 54 -1.93 5.09 -3.69
CA ALA A 54 -3.01 5.16 -2.71
C ALA A 54 -3.07 3.91 -1.80
N MET A 55 -2.83 2.72 -2.36
CA MET A 55 -2.76 1.48 -1.59
C MET A 55 -1.54 1.47 -0.64
N GLU A 56 -0.38 1.95 -1.10
CA GLU A 56 0.82 2.10 -0.29
C GLU A 56 0.55 2.96 0.95
N VAL A 57 -0.03 4.16 0.75
CA VAL A 57 -0.39 5.06 1.86
C VAL A 57 -1.32 4.37 2.86
N GLY A 58 -2.34 3.65 2.37
CA GLY A 58 -3.26 2.91 3.25
C GLY A 58 -2.56 1.81 4.07
N ILE A 59 -1.66 1.05 3.45
CA ILE A 59 -0.85 0.00 4.09
C ILE A 59 0.07 0.59 5.16
N ASP A 60 0.71 1.73 4.87
CA ASP A 60 1.59 2.43 5.81
C ASP A 60 0.81 2.93 7.02
N GLU A 61 -0.36 3.51 6.80
CA GLU A 61 -1.24 3.94 7.89
C GLU A 61 -1.69 2.76 8.78
N ASP A 62 -2.04 1.62 8.17
CA ASP A 62 -2.36 0.39 8.89
C ASP A 62 -1.18 -0.08 9.76
N CYS A 63 0.03 -0.04 9.21
CA CYS A 63 1.25 -0.38 9.95
C CYS A 63 1.47 0.55 11.15
N VAL A 64 1.35 1.87 10.95
CA VAL A 64 1.50 2.85 12.02
C VAL A 64 0.45 2.64 13.12
N ARG A 65 -0.82 2.41 12.76
CA ARG A 65 -1.89 2.10 13.72
C ARG A 65 -1.57 0.84 14.53
N MET A 66 -1.15 -0.23 13.86
CA MET A 66 -0.83 -1.50 14.50
C MET A 66 0.36 -1.35 15.47
N ILE A 67 1.42 -0.64 15.07
CA ILE A 67 2.59 -0.37 15.93
C ILE A 67 2.18 0.49 17.14
N ALA A 68 1.40 1.54 16.93
CA ALA A 68 0.96 2.45 17.99
C ALA A 68 0.07 1.78 19.05
N LEU A 69 -0.74 0.79 18.65
CA LEU A 69 -1.57 0.00 19.55
C LEU A 69 -0.76 -0.98 20.41
N HIS A 70 0.37 -1.47 19.90
CA HIS A 70 1.15 -2.53 20.54
C HIS A 70 2.44 -2.05 21.24
N GLN A 71 2.90 -0.82 20.96
CA GLN A 71 4.02 -0.20 21.67
C GLN A 71 3.57 0.96 22.57
N PRO A 72 3.67 0.85 23.90
CA PRO A 72 3.23 1.90 24.82
C PRO A 72 4.01 3.22 24.70
N GLU A 73 5.21 3.21 24.13
CA GLU A 73 6.07 4.40 23.95
C GLU A 73 5.60 5.32 22.79
N ALA A 74 4.95 4.76 21.75
CA ALA A 74 4.45 5.53 20.60
C ALA A 74 3.32 6.51 21.00
N ARG A 75 2.53 6.15 22.01
CA ARG A 75 1.45 6.99 22.55
C ARG A 75 1.94 8.30 23.17
N ILE A 76 3.22 8.35 23.59
CA ILE A 76 3.78 9.51 24.30
C ILE A 76 4.28 10.57 23.29
N SER A 77 4.86 10.16 22.16
CA SER A 77 5.40 11.06 21.13
C SER A 77 4.32 11.80 20.31
N ALA A 78 3.20 11.14 19.98
CA ALA A 78 2.11 11.78 19.22
C ALA A 78 1.32 12.83 20.04
N SER A 79 1.45 12.83 21.36
CA SER A 79 0.82 13.82 22.25
C SER A 79 1.66 15.07 22.52
N SER A 80 2.89 15.12 21.99
CA SER A 80 3.87 16.17 22.31
C SER A 80 4.31 17.04 21.12
N SER A 81 3.52 17.14 20.04
CA SER A 81 3.73 18.19 19.05
C SER A 81 2.82 19.39 19.38
N PRO A 82 3.35 20.54 19.84
CA PRO A 82 2.59 21.79 19.92
C PRO A 82 2.38 22.37 18.50
N PRO A 83 1.47 23.35 18.33
CA PRO A 83 1.02 23.86 17.03
C PRO A 83 2.11 24.56 16.20
#